data_AF-A0A536U7I2-F1
#
_entry.id   AF-A0A536U7I2-F1
#
_cell.length_a   1.000
_cell.length_b   1.000
_cell.length_c   1.000
_cell.angle_alpha   90.00
_cell.angle_beta   90.00
_cell.angle_gamma   90.00
#
_symmetry.space_group_name_H-M   'P 1'
#
loop_
_entity.id
_entity.type
_entity.pdbx_description
1 polymer ?
#
loop_
_entity_poly.entity_id
_entity_poly.type
_entity_poly.pdbx_seq_one_letter_code
_entity_poly.pdbx_strand_id
1 'polypeptide(L)'
;MTEGESRDYEHLYSLGSSLGGGVMALSPHDSVIVGRAAPDFTTGVAGGRRISLATLRGTAVLLAFFPGDWDPARPHLLASYNALLRHMPGGGQVVNVSRDDCWCDLETDDGKQVRFALLPDLDRDDDIARRYGVAGQQALFLLDGDGIVRWRHVAADGAQPDIDALRLALDDPVGARQVSRREFLIATFALSIALTVAPRLARAAEPPPGATRARPAPGEQSISLEVNGRQVQVNVEPRVSLLDALRERMGLMGTKKGCDHGQCGACTVHVDGRRVNACLMLALQAQGSRITTIEGLASGAALHPVQAAFIKHDGFQCGYCTSGQIMSAVACIKEGHAGSRQEIMEWMSGNICRCGAYPGICAAIEEARANTPRSAT
;
A
#
# COMPACT_ATOMS: atom_id res chain seq x y z
N MET A 1 14.97 46.95 -30.20
CA MET A 1 16.22 46.72 -29.46
C MET A 1 15.93 45.52 -28.55
N THR A 2 16.04 44.28 -29.06
CA THR A 2 17.25 43.40 -29.05
C THR A 2 17.66 43.09 -27.60
N GLU A 3 17.30 41.92 -27.08
CA GLU A 3 18.05 40.64 -27.08
C GLU A 3 18.95 40.48 -25.82
N GLY A 4 18.99 39.25 -25.28
CA GLY A 4 19.89 38.80 -24.21
C GLY A 4 19.23 38.75 -22.81
N GLU A 5 19.25 37.67 -22.03
CA GLU A 5 20.16 36.52 -22.00
C GLU A 5 19.41 35.29 -21.46
N SER A 6 19.43 34.22 -22.25
CA SER A 6 19.16 32.85 -21.82
C SER A 6 20.42 32.04 -22.12
N ARG A 7 21.19 31.67 -21.11
CA ARG A 7 22.24 30.63 -21.18
C ARG A 7 22.82 30.46 -19.78
N ASP A 8 22.63 29.27 -19.21
CA ASP A 8 23.60 28.58 -18.33
C ASP A 8 22.91 27.33 -17.76
N TYR A 9 22.91 26.23 -18.52
CA TYR A 9 22.69 24.87 -18.01
C TYR A 9 23.15 23.84 -19.05
N GLU A 10 24.40 23.93 -19.50
CA GLU A 10 25.07 22.84 -20.23
C GLU A 10 26.59 22.93 -20.01
N HIS A 11 27.05 22.40 -18.89
CA HIS A 11 28.44 22.00 -18.69
C HIS A 11 28.48 21.15 -17.42
N LEU A 12 28.50 19.81 -17.57
CA LEU A 12 29.15 18.87 -16.64
C LEU A 12 28.92 17.39 -17.04
N TYR A 13 29.08 17.03 -18.31
CA TYR A 13 29.28 15.61 -18.68
C TYR A 13 30.22 15.47 -19.86
N SER A 14 31.52 15.37 -19.59
CA SER A 14 32.47 14.62 -20.43
C SER A 14 33.80 14.43 -19.68
N LEU A 15 34.44 13.29 -19.96
CA LEU A 15 35.73 12.77 -19.47
C LEU A 15 35.59 11.89 -18.19
N GLY A 16 35.92 10.60 -18.21
CA GLY A 16 36.59 9.82 -19.22
C GLY A 16 36.60 8.32 -18.88
N SER A 17 36.90 7.53 -19.90
CA SER A 17 37.06 6.08 -19.86
C SER A 17 38.54 5.70 -19.93
N SER A 18 38.90 4.63 -19.21
CA SER A 18 39.83 3.54 -19.58
C SER A 18 40.90 3.14 -18.53
N LEU A 19 41.14 1.81 -18.50
CA LEU A 19 42.16 1.00 -17.80
C LEU A 19 41.80 0.64 -16.35
N GLY A 20 41.62 -0.62 -15.91
CA GLY A 20 41.79 -1.96 -16.47
C GLY A 20 41.96 -2.95 -15.29
N GLY A 21 41.41 -4.17 -15.38
CA GLY A 21 41.82 -5.30 -14.53
C GLY A 21 40.84 -5.81 -13.45
N GLY A 22 39.93 -6.69 -13.86
CA GLY A 22 39.55 -7.93 -13.17
C GLY A 22 39.18 -7.92 -11.68
N VAL A 23 37.89 -7.77 -11.39
CA VAL A 23 37.03 -8.77 -10.73
C VAL A 23 35.65 -8.53 -11.35
N MET A 24 34.90 -9.56 -11.77
CA MET A 24 33.51 -9.35 -12.18
C MET A 24 32.73 -8.79 -10.99
N ALA A 25 32.52 -7.48 -10.98
CA ALA A 25 31.56 -6.84 -10.11
C ALA A 25 30.18 -7.38 -10.50
N LEU A 26 29.57 -8.14 -9.59
CA LEU A 26 28.17 -8.52 -9.71
C LEU A 26 27.36 -7.23 -9.86
N SER A 27 26.51 -7.19 -10.88
CA SER A 27 25.72 -6.02 -11.24
C SER A 27 24.72 -5.70 -10.10
N PRO A 28 24.30 -4.43 -9.90
CA PRO A 28 23.28 -4.04 -8.91
C PRO A 28 21.90 -4.70 -9.09
N HIS A 29 21.76 -5.61 -10.06
CA HIS A 29 20.54 -6.32 -10.41
C HIS A 29 20.40 -7.71 -9.76
N ASP A 30 21.39 -8.20 -9.00
CA ASP A 30 21.27 -9.45 -8.23
C ASP A 30 20.64 -9.27 -6.84
N SER A 31 19.74 -8.28 -6.72
CA SER A 31 19.03 -8.04 -5.46
C SER A 31 18.02 -9.17 -5.19
N VAL A 32 17.96 -9.65 -3.95
CA VAL A 32 16.98 -10.66 -3.53
C VAL A 32 15.56 -10.17 -3.82
N ILE A 33 14.79 -10.98 -4.55
CA ILE A 33 13.48 -10.64 -5.09
C ILE A 33 12.38 -11.18 -4.16
N VAL A 34 11.40 -10.33 -3.82
CA VAL A 34 10.20 -10.75 -3.09
C VAL A 34 9.45 -11.83 -3.88
N GLY A 35 9.02 -12.90 -3.19
CA GLY A 35 8.39 -14.08 -3.78
C GLY A 35 9.37 -15.15 -4.27
N ARG A 36 10.68 -14.99 -4.06
CA ARG A 36 11.70 -16.01 -4.34
C ARG A 36 12.31 -16.55 -3.06
N ALA A 37 12.91 -17.75 -3.16
CA ALA A 37 13.68 -18.33 -2.06
C ALA A 37 14.87 -17.42 -1.72
N ALA A 38 15.06 -17.18 -0.42
CA ALA A 38 16.23 -16.47 0.05
C ALA A 38 17.51 -17.28 -0.20
N PRO A 39 18.63 -16.64 -0.58
CA PRO A 39 19.93 -17.30 -0.67
C PRO A 39 20.28 -18.00 0.64
N ASP A 40 20.58 -19.29 0.59
CA ASP A 40 20.94 -20.03 1.80
C ASP A 40 22.35 -19.66 2.28
N PHE A 41 22.56 -19.79 3.58
CA PHE A 41 23.87 -19.60 4.21
C PHE A 41 24.04 -20.57 5.38
N THR A 42 25.28 -20.90 5.69
CA THR A 42 25.66 -21.68 6.86
C THR A 42 26.92 -21.08 7.44
N THR A 43 26.90 -20.74 8.71
CA THR A 43 28.05 -20.14 9.39
C THR A 43 28.43 -20.94 10.62
N GLY A 44 29.68 -20.81 11.04
CA GLY A 44 30.14 -21.27 12.34
C GLY A 44 30.28 -20.08 13.28
N VAL A 45 29.64 -20.13 14.44
CA VAL A 45 29.82 -19.12 15.49
C VAL A 45 30.96 -19.56 16.41
N ALA A 46 31.71 -18.60 16.96
CA ALA A 46 32.64 -18.86 18.07
C ALA A 46 31.87 -19.52 19.23
N GLY A 47 32.19 -20.78 19.55
CA GLY A 47 31.41 -21.63 20.48
C GLY A 47 30.83 -22.91 19.86
N GLY A 48 31.07 -23.18 18.57
CA GLY A 48 30.85 -24.50 17.94
C GLY A 48 29.43 -24.77 17.44
N ARG A 49 28.50 -23.84 17.61
CA ARG A 49 27.13 -23.95 17.10
C ARG A 49 27.06 -23.41 15.68
N ARG A 50 26.73 -24.27 14.70
CA ARG A 50 26.50 -23.86 13.31
C ARG A 50 25.06 -23.37 13.16
N ILE A 51 24.88 -22.23 12.52
CA ILE A 51 23.55 -21.70 12.18
C ILE A 51 23.42 -21.71 10.66
N SER A 52 22.31 -22.25 10.18
CA SER A 52 21.97 -22.25 8.77
C SER A 52 20.55 -21.73 8.60
N LEU A 53 20.28 -20.99 7.52
CA LEU A 53 18.92 -20.58 7.20
C LEU A 53 17.98 -21.79 7.04
N ALA A 54 18.50 -22.91 6.52
CA ALA A 54 17.78 -24.18 6.47
C ALA A 54 17.32 -24.69 7.86
N THR A 55 18.09 -24.45 8.92
CA THR A 55 17.73 -24.86 10.29
C THR A 55 16.66 -23.98 10.95
N LEU A 56 16.33 -22.85 10.32
CA LEU A 56 15.32 -21.89 10.78
C LEU A 56 13.99 -22.01 10.03
N ARG A 57 13.89 -22.95 9.08
CA ARG A 57 12.65 -23.27 8.35
C ARG A 57 11.57 -23.77 9.32
N GLY A 58 10.31 -23.52 9.00
CA GLY A 58 9.15 -23.79 9.85
C GLY A 58 8.74 -22.62 10.76
N THR A 59 9.56 -21.59 10.86
CA THR A 59 9.25 -20.34 11.57
C THR A 59 9.54 -19.13 10.68
N ALA A 60 8.78 -18.04 10.83
CA ALA A 60 9.10 -16.79 10.14
C ALA A 60 10.42 -16.22 10.66
N VAL A 61 11.26 -15.72 9.77
CA VAL A 61 12.58 -15.16 10.11
C VAL A 61 12.67 -13.74 9.61
N LEU A 62 12.93 -12.80 10.51
CA LEU A 62 13.39 -11.46 10.14
C LEU A 62 14.92 -11.49 10.07
N LEU A 63 15.45 -11.42 8.85
CA LEU A 63 16.89 -11.32 8.62
C LEU A 63 17.27 -9.85 8.48
N ALA A 64 18.21 -9.39 9.29
CA ALA A 64 18.55 -7.98 9.41
C ALA A 64 20.05 -7.78 9.24
N PHE A 65 20.46 -6.93 8.29
CA PHE A 65 21.85 -6.63 7.95
C PHE A 65 22.23 -5.23 8.46
N PHE A 66 23.32 -5.13 9.22
CA PHE A 66 23.80 -3.87 9.79
C PHE A 66 25.33 -3.75 9.73
N PRO A 67 25.88 -3.05 8.73
CA PRO A 67 27.31 -2.90 8.60
C PRO A 67 27.78 -1.66 9.38
N GLY A 68 28.16 -1.84 10.65
CA GLY A 68 28.91 -0.84 11.45
C GLY A 68 28.18 0.48 11.80
N ASP A 69 28.59 1.11 12.91
CA ASP A 69 28.07 2.36 13.52
C ASP A 69 26.54 2.49 13.68
N TRP A 70 25.82 1.36 13.59
CA TRP A 70 24.37 1.30 13.66
C TRP A 70 23.89 0.92 15.06
N ASP A 71 22.90 1.66 15.56
CA ASP A 71 22.30 1.49 16.88
C ASP A 71 20.77 1.38 16.75
N PRO A 72 20.18 0.17 16.85
CA PRO A 72 18.73 -0.02 16.86
C PRO A 72 18.04 0.56 18.08
N ALA A 73 18.78 0.81 19.16
CA ALA A 73 18.25 1.41 20.37
C ALA A 73 17.99 2.92 20.21
N ARG A 74 18.34 3.51 19.06
CA ARG A 74 17.99 4.90 18.75
C ARG A 74 16.47 5.10 18.83
N PRO A 75 15.97 6.08 19.60
CA PRO A 75 14.55 6.23 19.90
C PRO A 75 13.61 6.28 18.69
N HIS A 76 14.07 6.81 17.56
CA HIS A 76 13.28 6.94 16.33
C HIS A 76 13.16 5.63 15.52
N LEU A 77 14.01 4.65 15.78
CA LEU A 77 13.95 3.32 15.16
C LEU A 77 13.30 2.30 16.10
N LEU A 78 13.49 2.46 17.42
CA LEU A 78 12.97 1.57 18.46
C LEU A 78 11.47 1.30 18.33
N ALA A 79 10.66 2.34 18.08
CA ALA A 79 9.21 2.21 17.93
C ALA A 79 8.81 1.34 16.73
N SER A 80 9.53 1.48 15.62
CA SER A 80 9.30 0.72 14.39
C SER A 80 9.73 -0.75 14.53
N TYR A 81 10.85 -1.01 15.20
CA TYR A 81 11.30 -2.37 15.51
C TYR A 81 10.40 -3.05 16.54
N ASN A 82 9.96 -2.35 17.59
CA ASN A 82 9.02 -2.87 18.58
C ASN A 82 7.66 -3.20 17.94
N ALA A 83 7.18 -2.36 17.02
CA ALA A 83 5.98 -2.64 16.24
C ALA A 83 6.13 -3.91 15.40
N LEU A 84 7.27 -4.08 14.72
CA LEU A 84 7.58 -5.27 13.94
C LEU A 84 7.57 -6.55 14.80
N LEU A 85 8.31 -6.53 15.91
CA LEU A 85 8.46 -7.69 16.80
C LEU A 85 7.11 -8.14 17.40
N ARG A 86 6.20 -7.20 17.71
CA ARG A 86 4.86 -7.50 18.23
C ARG A 86 3.97 -8.27 17.25
N HIS A 87 4.18 -8.08 15.96
CA HIS A 87 3.31 -8.66 14.92
C HIS A 87 3.91 -9.93 14.30
N MET A 88 5.10 -10.37 14.74
CA MET A 88 5.61 -11.66 14.32
C MET A 88 4.74 -12.80 14.89
N PRO A 89 4.39 -13.81 14.09
CA PRO A 89 3.68 -15.00 14.59
C PRO A 89 4.44 -15.62 15.76
N GLY A 90 3.73 -16.11 16.78
CA GLY A 90 4.32 -16.67 18.01
C GLY A 90 5.28 -17.81 17.73
N GLY A 91 6.59 -17.51 17.67
CA GLY A 91 7.66 -18.41 17.23
C GLY A 91 8.61 -17.82 16.18
N GLY A 92 8.35 -16.61 15.67
CA GLY A 92 9.25 -15.91 14.76
C GLY A 92 10.61 -15.60 15.37
N GLN A 93 11.66 -15.64 14.55
CA GLN A 93 13.03 -15.41 14.97
C GLN A 93 13.61 -14.17 14.29
N VAL A 94 14.38 -13.38 15.04
CA VAL A 94 15.20 -12.31 14.45
C VAL A 94 16.63 -12.79 14.35
N VAL A 95 17.17 -12.76 13.14
CA VAL A 95 18.56 -13.08 12.86
C VAL A 95 19.26 -11.81 12.43
N ASN A 96 20.17 -11.34 13.26
CA ASN A 96 21.01 -10.21 12.95
C ASN A 96 22.32 -10.69 12.28
N VAL A 97 22.68 -10.05 11.18
CA VAL A 97 23.87 -10.27 10.36
C VAL A 97 24.75 -9.02 10.51
N SER A 98 25.81 -9.11 11.31
CA SER A 98 26.72 -8.00 11.64
C SER A 98 28.19 -8.41 11.51
N ARG A 99 29.04 -7.40 11.29
CA ARG A 99 30.50 -7.52 11.17
C ARG A 99 31.23 -7.45 12.53
N ASP A 100 30.69 -6.70 13.49
CA ASP A 100 31.34 -6.40 14.77
C ASP A 100 30.48 -6.88 15.98
N ASP A 101 31.12 -7.03 17.16
CA ASP A 101 30.55 -7.51 18.44
C ASP A 101 29.49 -6.56 19.08
N CYS A 102 28.58 -6.00 18.29
CA CYS A 102 27.72 -4.90 18.71
C CYS A 102 26.45 -5.38 19.45
N TRP A 103 26.46 -5.48 20.78
CA TRP A 103 25.26 -5.77 21.60
C TRP A 103 24.15 -4.72 21.46
N CYS A 104 22.90 -5.17 21.36
CA CYS A 104 21.71 -4.31 21.31
C CYS A 104 20.71 -4.75 22.39
N ASP A 105 20.48 -3.86 23.35
CA ASP A 105 19.44 -4.02 24.37
C ASP A 105 18.19 -3.27 23.90
N LEU A 106 17.11 -4.01 23.63
CA LEU A 106 15.83 -3.47 23.17
C LEU A 106 14.84 -3.50 24.33
N GLU A 107 14.30 -2.35 24.71
CA GLU A 107 13.23 -2.26 25.71
C GLU A 107 11.87 -2.35 25.00
N THR A 108 11.10 -3.38 25.33
CA THR A 108 9.74 -3.58 24.81
C THR A 108 8.75 -2.72 25.58
N ASP A 109 7.59 -2.45 24.98
CA ASP A 109 6.53 -1.59 25.56
C ASP A 109 5.98 -2.09 26.92
N ASP A 110 6.23 -3.35 27.29
CA ASP A 110 5.92 -3.92 28.61
C ASP A 110 7.09 -3.80 29.62
N GLY A 111 8.10 -2.99 29.31
CA GLY A 111 9.25 -2.70 30.16
C GLY A 111 10.26 -3.85 30.26
N LYS A 112 10.15 -4.87 29.39
CA LYS A 112 11.15 -5.96 29.35
C LYS A 112 12.33 -5.54 28.49
N GLN A 113 13.52 -5.69 29.03
CA GLN A 113 14.73 -5.63 28.22
C GLN A 113 14.93 -6.98 27.54
N VAL A 114 14.76 -6.98 26.22
CA VAL A 114 15.10 -8.09 25.35
C VAL A 114 16.51 -7.84 24.81
N ARG A 115 17.48 -8.56 25.38
CA ARG A 115 18.83 -8.61 24.83
C ARG A 115 18.80 -9.56 23.64
N PHE A 116 18.99 -9.01 22.44
CA PHE A 116 19.16 -9.84 21.26
C PHE A 116 20.55 -10.47 21.32
N ALA A 117 20.61 -11.80 21.19
CA ALA A 117 21.88 -12.47 20.94
C ALA A 117 22.35 -12.04 19.56
N LEU A 118 23.39 -11.21 19.51
CA LEU A 118 24.12 -11.12 18.27
C LEU A 118 24.87 -12.41 18.09
N LEU A 119 24.88 -12.85 16.85
CA LEU A 119 25.69 -13.97 16.43
C LEU A 119 26.99 -13.32 15.96
N PRO A 120 27.99 -13.12 16.84
CA PRO A 120 29.27 -12.58 16.44
C PRO A 120 29.83 -13.46 15.31
N ASP A 121 30.53 -12.82 14.38
CA ASP A 121 31.20 -13.44 13.22
C ASP A 121 30.30 -14.01 12.10
N LEU A 122 28.98 -13.77 12.09
CA LEU A 122 28.09 -14.36 11.09
C LEU A 122 28.45 -13.95 9.65
N ASP A 123 28.94 -12.73 9.46
CA ASP A 123 29.25 -12.18 8.13
C ASP A 123 30.63 -11.55 8.05
N ARG A 124 31.62 -12.23 8.64
CA ARG A 124 33.03 -11.86 8.46
C ARG A 124 33.32 -11.84 6.95
N ASP A 125 33.67 -10.67 6.44
CA ASP A 125 33.91 -10.35 5.03
C ASP A 125 32.66 -10.07 4.15
N ASP A 126 31.48 -9.78 4.72
CA ASP A 126 30.26 -9.45 3.97
C ASP A 126 29.85 -10.54 2.93
N ASP A 127 30.17 -11.82 3.14
CA ASP A 127 29.80 -12.91 2.20
C ASP A 127 28.27 -13.08 2.12
N ILE A 128 27.58 -13.14 3.26
CA ILE A 128 26.13 -13.22 3.33
C ILE A 128 25.52 -11.93 2.79
N ALA A 129 25.99 -10.75 3.22
CA ALA A 129 25.46 -9.49 2.71
C ALA A 129 25.67 -9.36 1.19
N ARG A 130 26.79 -9.83 0.63
CA ARG A 130 27.01 -9.89 -0.83
C ARG A 130 26.05 -10.83 -1.53
N ARG A 131 25.77 -12.02 -0.99
CA ARG A 131 24.75 -12.95 -1.54
C ARG A 131 23.35 -12.35 -1.57
N TYR A 132 23.04 -11.47 -0.62
CA TYR A 132 21.77 -10.76 -0.55
C TYR A 132 21.77 -9.44 -1.35
N GLY A 133 22.91 -9.03 -1.89
CA GLY A 133 23.07 -7.77 -2.64
C GLY A 133 23.05 -6.51 -1.77
N VAL A 134 23.33 -6.63 -0.47
CA VAL A 134 23.21 -5.55 0.53
C VAL A 134 24.50 -5.30 1.31
N ALA A 135 25.66 -5.72 0.77
CA ALA A 135 26.95 -5.46 1.38
C ALA A 135 27.17 -3.97 1.65
N GLY A 136 27.56 -3.64 2.88
CA GLY A 136 27.74 -2.24 3.31
C GLY A 136 26.44 -1.44 3.43
N GLN A 137 25.25 -2.06 3.33
CA GLN A 137 23.96 -1.40 3.48
C GLN A 137 23.16 -1.96 4.65
N GLN A 138 22.38 -1.09 5.31
CA GLN A 138 21.35 -1.52 6.24
C GLN A 138 20.19 -2.12 5.45
N ALA A 139 19.78 -3.34 5.79
CA ALA A 139 18.67 -4.02 5.12
C ALA A 139 17.88 -4.93 6.06
N LEU A 140 16.60 -5.12 5.75
CA LEU A 140 15.70 -6.03 6.42
C LEU A 140 15.01 -6.93 5.38
N PHE A 141 14.90 -8.21 5.70
CA PHE A 141 14.17 -9.18 4.91
C PHE A 141 13.25 -9.98 5.81
N LEU A 142 11.97 -10.07 5.45
CA LEU A 142 11.04 -11.00 6.08
C LEU A 142 11.01 -12.29 5.26
N LEU A 143 11.30 -13.40 5.90
CA LEU A 143 11.25 -14.74 5.33
C LEU A 143 10.12 -15.53 6.00
N ASP A 144 9.34 -16.26 5.22
CA ASP A 144 8.34 -17.18 5.79
C ASP A 144 8.95 -18.50 6.28
N GLY A 145 8.13 -19.42 6.77
CA GLY A 145 8.58 -20.74 7.23
C GLY A 145 9.21 -21.61 6.14
N ASP A 146 8.87 -21.38 4.87
CA ASP A 146 9.49 -22.03 3.72
C ASP A 146 10.74 -21.25 3.25
N GLY A 147 11.12 -20.19 3.96
CA GLY A 147 12.13 -19.15 3.70
C GLY A 147 12.11 -18.57 2.30
N ILE A 148 10.90 -18.29 1.83
CA ILE A 148 10.60 -17.37 0.73
C ILE A 148 10.63 -15.95 1.28
N VAL A 149 11.21 -15.03 0.52
CA VAL A 149 11.28 -13.60 0.86
C VAL A 149 9.91 -13.00 0.65
N ARG A 150 9.24 -12.59 1.73
CA ARG A 150 7.91 -11.98 1.70
C ARG A 150 7.96 -10.46 1.67
N TRP A 151 9.03 -9.88 2.21
CA TRP A 151 9.24 -8.44 2.21
C TRP A 151 10.72 -8.12 2.28
N ARG A 152 11.09 -6.95 1.76
CA ARG A 152 12.45 -6.41 1.83
C ARG A 152 12.43 -4.90 2.05
N HIS A 153 13.44 -4.40 2.74
CA HIS A 153 13.74 -2.98 2.85
C HIS A 153 15.26 -2.80 2.85
N VAL A 154 15.76 -1.86 2.05
CA VAL A 154 17.17 -1.46 2.05
C VAL A 154 17.21 0.03 2.36
N ALA A 155 18.16 0.51 3.18
CA ALA A 155 18.18 1.91 3.63
C ALA A 155 18.33 2.93 2.48
N ALA A 156 18.87 2.52 1.32
CA ALA A 156 18.87 3.32 0.10
C ALA A 156 17.44 3.60 -0.45
N ASP A 157 16.43 2.83 -0.05
CA ASP A 157 15.03 2.93 -0.49
C ASP A 157 14.22 4.00 0.28
N GLY A 158 14.85 4.76 1.20
CA GLY A 158 14.19 5.81 1.98
C GLY A 158 14.34 5.61 3.49
N ALA A 159 14.46 6.70 4.23
CA ALA A 159 15.06 6.77 5.57
C ALA A 159 14.39 5.95 6.70
N GLN A 160 13.28 5.24 6.48
CA GLN A 160 12.62 4.38 7.48
C GLN A 160 11.94 3.16 6.84
N PRO A 161 11.92 2.00 7.51
CA PRO A 161 11.22 0.82 7.04
C PRO A 161 9.70 1.05 6.97
N ASP A 162 9.08 0.67 5.85
CA ASP A 162 7.62 0.72 5.66
C ASP A 162 6.96 -0.41 6.47
N ILE A 163 6.47 -0.03 7.66
CA ILE A 163 5.88 -0.96 8.63
C ILE A 163 4.52 -1.48 8.16
N ASP A 164 3.76 -0.72 7.38
CA ASP A 164 2.45 -1.15 6.88
C ASP A 164 2.62 -2.20 5.76
N ALA A 165 3.60 -2.01 4.86
CA ALA A 165 3.95 -3.00 3.85
C ALA A 165 4.47 -4.30 4.49
N LEU A 166 5.24 -4.19 5.57
CA LEU A 166 5.70 -5.33 6.33
C LEU A 166 4.55 -6.08 7.03
N ARG A 167 3.62 -5.34 7.64
CA ARG A 167 2.43 -5.92 8.27
C ARG A 167 1.59 -6.69 7.26
N LEU A 168 1.39 -6.14 6.07
CA LEU A 168 0.67 -6.83 4.99
C LEU A 168 1.38 -8.13 4.58
N ALA A 169 2.72 -8.15 4.56
CA ALA A 169 3.49 -9.35 4.28
C ALA A 169 3.47 -10.39 5.41
N LEU A 170 3.24 -9.96 6.66
CA LEU A 170 3.06 -10.83 7.83
C LEU A 170 1.65 -11.44 7.88
N ASP A 171 0.64 -10.69 7.41
CA ASP A 171 -0.77 -11.10 7.40
C ASP A 171 -1.17 -11.94 6.16
N ASP A 172 -0.28 -12.07 5.16
CA ASP A 172 -0.50 -12.93 3.98
C ASP A 172 -0.37 -14.42 4.40
N PRO A 173 -1.46 -15.20 4.40
CA PRO A 173 -1.44 -16.56 4.92
C PRO A 173 -0.43 -17.42 4.17
N VAL A 174 0.42 -18.08 4.95
CA VAL A 174 1.30 -19.19 4.58
C VAL A 174 0.65 -20.04 3.47
N GLY A 175 1.26 -20.03 2.28
CA GLY A 175 1.05 -21.07 1.27
C GLY A 175 -0.02 -20.83 0.20
N ALA A 176 0.00 -19.73 -0.54
CA ALA A 176 -0.58 -19.71 -1.88
C ALA A 176 0.32 -20.52 -2.85
N ARG A 177 0.08 -21.82 -2.91
CA ARG A 177 0.66 -22.76 -3.89
C ARG A 177 0.54 -22.16 -5.30
N GLN A 178 1.66 -22.02 -6.04
CA GLN A 178 1.61 -21.67 -7.46
C GLN A 178 0.84 -22.76 -8.21
N VAL A 179 -0.38 -22.43 -8.63
CA VAL A 179 -1.23 -23.30 -9.44
C VAL A 179 -0.60 -23.45 -10.82
N SER A 180 -0.39 -24.70 -11.26
CA SER A 180 0.22 -24.96 -12.56
C SER A 180 -0.68 -24.48 -13.71
N ARG A 181 -0.09 -24.11 -14.86
CA ARG A 181 -0.85 -23.74 -16.07
C ARG A 181 -1.90 -24.79 -16.46
N ARG A 182 -1.63 -26.07 -16.16
CA ARG A 182 -2.54 -27.20 -16.41
C ARG A 182 -3.74 -27.19 -15.46
N GLU A 183 -3.53 -26.94 -14.17
CA GLU A 183 -4.61 -26.79 -13.19
C GLU A 183 -5.43 -25.53 -13.47
N PHE A 184 -4.80 -24.43 -13.87
CA PHE A 184 -5.50 -23.22 -14.30
C PHE A 184 -6.41 -23.49 -15.51
N LEU A 185 -5.92 -24.19 -16.54
CA LEU A 185 -6.74 -24.55 -17.71
C LEU A 185 -7.90 -25.47 -17.33
N ILE A 186 -7.69 -26.45 -16.45
CA ILE A 186 -8.76 -27.34 -15.97
C ILE A 186 -9.82 -26.54 -15.19
N ALA A 187 -9.39 -25.66 -14.29
CA ALA A 187 -10.29 -24.81 -13.52
C ALA A 187 -11.06 -23.82 -14.41
N THR A 188 -10.41 -23.25 -15.43
CA THR A 188 -11.03 -22.30 -16.37
C THR A 188 -12.04 -23.00 -17.27
N PHE A 189 -11.78 -24.24 -17.70
CA PHE A 189 -12.71 -25.03 -18.50
C PHE A 189 -13.94 -25.45 -17.69
N ALA A 190 -13.76 -25.88 -16.43
CA ALA A 190 -14.87 -26.17 -15.52
C ALA A 190 -15.72 -24.93 -15.22
N LEU A 191 -15.09 -23.76 -15.04
CA LEU A 191 -15.77 -22.48 -14.82
C LEU A 191 -16.54 -22.00 -16.05
N SER A 192 -16.03 -22.28 -17.26
CA SER A 192 -16.70 -21.94 -18.53
C SER A 192 -17.95 -22.79 -18.78
N ILE A 193 -17.94 -24.06 -18.37
CA ILE A 193 -19.14 -24.92 -18.38
C ILE A 193 -20.15 -24.44 -17.33
N ALA A 194 -19.68 -24.07 -16.13
CA ALA A 194 -20.55 -23.51 -15.10
C ALA A 194 -21.19 -22.18 -15.55
N LEU A 195 -20.44 -21.29 -16.21
CA LEU A 195 -20.91 -19.99 -16.69
C LEU A 195 -21.84 -20.07 -17.92
N THR A 196 -21.85 -21.18 -18.65
CA THR A 196 -22.76 -21.38 -19.80
C THR A 196 -24.06 -22.09 -19.40
N VAL A 197 -24.04 -22.91 -18.34
CA VAL A 197 -25.22 -23.65 -17.85
C VAL A 197 -25.94 -22.90 -16.71
N ALA A 198 -25.21 -22.27 -15.79
CA ALA A 198 -25.80 -21.60 -14.63
C ALA A 198 -26.71 -20.39 -14.94
N PRO A 199 -26.45 -19.52 -15.95
CA PRO A 199 -27.34 -18.39 -16.22
C PRO A 199 -28.69 -18.83 -16.81
N ARG A 200 -28.79 -20.06 -17.34
CA ARG A 200 -30.06 -20.64 -17.79
C ARG A 200 -30.89 -21.24 -16.66
N LEU A 201 -30.29 -21.48 -15.49
CA LEU A 201 -30.98 -21.88 -14.26
C LEU A 201 -31.19 -20.70 -13.29
N ALA A 202 -30.34 -19.67 -13.34
CA ALA A 202 -30.36 -18.52 -12.44
C ALA A 202 -31.36 -17.41 -12.82
N ARG A 203 -32.14 -17.57 -13.90
CA ARG A 203 -33.21 -16.62 -14.25
C ARG A 203 -34.53 -16.85 -13.49
N ALA A 204 -34.48 -17.64 -12.42
CA ALA A 204 -35.62 -17.95 -11.55
C ALA A 204 -35.29 -17.87 -10.04
N ALA A 205 -34.26 -17.11 -9.65
CA ALA A 205 -33.97 -16.89 -8.23
C ALA A 205 -34.16 -15.41 -7.88
N GLU A 206 -35.35 -15.08 -7.37
CA GLU A 206 -35.49 -13.93 -6.46
C GLU A 206 -34.54 -14.13 -5.26
N PRO A 207 -33.99 -13.05 -4.68
CA PRO A 207 -33.14 -13.16 -3.50
C PRO A 207 -33.91 -13.87 -2.38
N PRO A 208 -33.28 -14.79 -1.63
CA PRO A 208 -33.98 -15.56 -0.62
C PRO A 208 -34.55 -14.61 0.45
N PRO A 209 -35.86 -14.70 0.78
CA PRO A 209 -36.42 -13.95 1.88
C PRO A 209 -35.85 -14.52 3.18
N GLY A 210 -35.00 -13.76 3.86
CA GLY A 210 -34.56 -14.13 5.21
C GLY A 210 -33.05 -14.20 5.47
N ALA A 211 -32.20 -13.47 4.75
CA ALA A 211 -30.91 -13.09 5.34
C ALA A 211 -31.19 -12.34 6.65
N THR A 212 -30.91 -12.98 7.79
CA THR A 212 -31.24 -12.48 9.11
C THR A 212 -30.55 -11.14 9.32
N ARG A 213 -31.31 -10.05 9.18
CA ARG A 213 -30.80 -8.70 9.44
C ARG A 213 -30.37 -8.65 10.90
N ALA A 214 -29.10 -8.29 11.14
CA ALA A 214 -28.64 -8.04 12.50
C ALA A 214 -29.56 -6.97 13.12
N ARG A 215 -30.20 -7.31 14.24
CA ARG A 215 -31.10 -6.37 14.92
C ARG A 215 -30.27 -5.18 15.40
N PRO A 216 -30.74 -3.93 15.24
CA PRO A 216 -30.02 -2.77 15.76
C PRO A 216 -29.74 -2.93 17.25
N ALA A 217 -28.53 -2.54 17.68
CA ALA A 217 -28.24 -2.42 19.11
C ALA A 217 -29.09 -1.27 19.71
N PRO A 218 -29.28 -1.23 21.05
CA PRO A 218 -29.98 -0.11 21.69
C PRO A 218 -29.36 1.24 21.27
N GLY A 219 -30.19 2.14 20.73
CA GLY A 219 -29.75 3.45 20.24
C GLY A 219 -29.34 3.50 18.77
N GLU A 220 -29.25 2.35 18.08
CA GLU A 220 -29.03 2.30 16.64
C GLU A 220 -30.35 2.25 15.86
N GLN A 221 -30.31 2.79 14.64
CA GLN A 221 -31.39 2.74 13.67
C GLN A 221 -30.88 2.05 12.38
N SER A 222 -31.71 1.19 11.81
CA SER A 222 -31.42 0.55 10.52
C SER A 222 -31.76 1.52 9.38
N ILE A 223 -30.78 1.81 8.54
CA ILE A 223 -30.95 2.58 7.30
C ILE A 223 -30.64 1.73 6.07
N SER A 224 -31.17 2.11 4.92
CA SER A 224 -30.92 1.50 3.63
C SER A 224 -30.29 2.52 2.69
N LEU A 225 -29.21 2.14 2.01
CA LEU A 225 -28.43 2.96 1.10
C LEU A 225 -28.13 2.16 -0.17
N GLU A 226 -28.01 2.83 -1.32
CA GLU A 226 -27.44 2.19 -2.51
C GLU A 226 -25.97 2.63 -2.65
N VAL A 227 -25.02 1.78 -2.24
CA VAL A 227 -23.59 2.10 -2.22
C VAL A 227 -22.88 1.39 -3.37
N ASN A 228 -22.26 2.15 -4.27
CA ASN A 228 -21.56 1.65 -5.46
C ASN A 228 -22.42 0.66 -6.28
N GLY A 229 -23.71 0.97 -6.46
CA GLY A 229 -24.67 0.13 -7.21
C GLY A 229 -25.24 -1.06 -6.43
N ARG A 230 -24.87 -1.25 -5.15
CA ARG A 230 -25.37 -2.34 -4.31
C ARG A 230 -26.28 -1.81 -3.20
N GLN A 231 -27.42 -2.46 -2.99
CA GLN A 231 -28.26 -2.17 -1.83
C GLN A 231 -27.60 -2.67 -0.55
N VAL A 232 -27.44 -1.76 0.41
CA VAL A 232 -26.80 -2.00 1.71
C VAL A 232 -27.75 -1.57 2.81
N GLN A 233 -27.95 -2.43 3.80
CA GLN A 233 -28.55 -2.05 5.07
C GLN A 233 -27.50 -2.02 6.15
N VAL A 234 -27.55 -0.98 6.98
CA VAL A 234 -26.58 -0.74 8.04
C VAL A 234 -27.30 -0.19 9.27
N ASN A 235 -26.89 -0.64 10.45
CA ASN A 235 -27.34 -0.10 11.72
C ASN A 235 -26.36 0.99 12.18
N VAL A 236 -26.89 2.17 12.52
CA VAL A 236 -26.09 3.33 12.91
C VAL A 236 -26.72 4.08 14.07
N GLU A 237 -25.90 4.60 14.98
CA GLU A 237 -26.37 5.58 15.97
C GLU A 237 -26.60 6.94 15.28
N PRO A 238 -27.51 7.80 15.79
CA PRO A 238 -27.83 9.08 15.15
C PRO A 238 -26.65 10.02 14.91
N ARG A 239 -25.58 9.90 15.70
CA ARG A 239 -24.37 10.72 15.60
C ARG A 239 -23.36 10.25 14.54
N VAL A 240 -23.56 9.06 13.97
CA VAL A 240 -22.59 8.47 13.04
C VAL A 240 -22.61 9.25 11.72
N SER A 241 -21.46 9.79 11.33
CA SER A 241 -21.26 10.43 10.04
C SER A 241 -21.38 9.42 8.89
N LEU A 242 -21.73 9.88 7.69
CA LEU A 242 -21.71 9.05 6.49
C LEU A 242 -20.30 8.49 6.25
N LEU A 243 -19.26 9.27 6.55
CA LEU A 243 -17.87 8.83 6.49
C LEU A 243 -17.62 7.61 7.37
N ASP A 244 -18.03 7.66 8.63
CA ASP A 244 -17.80 6.56 9.58
C ASP A 244 -18.69 5.35 9.28
N ALA A 245 -19.90 5.56 8.77
CA ALA A 245 -20.73 4.45 8.29
C ALA A 245 -20.05 3.72 7.12
N LEU A 246 -19.52 4.45 6.11
CA LEU A 246 -18.84 3.84 4.98
C LEU A 246 -17.59 3.06 5.41
N ARG A 247 -16.76 3.66 6.27
CA ARG A 247 -15.48 3.05 6.67
C ARG A 247 -15.65 1.95 7.71
N GLU A 248 -16.25 2.29 8.84
CA GLU A 248 -16.20 1.48 10.06
C GLU A 248 -17.37 0.49 10.15
N ARG A 249 -18.46 0.72 9.40
CA ARG A 249 -19.59 -0.23 9.32
C ARG A 249 -19.63 -1.04 8.04
N MET A 250 -19.20 -0.45 6.91
CA MET A 250 -19.24 -1.13 5.60
C MET A 250 -17.88 -1.59 5.10
N GLY A 251 -16.78 -1.20 5.75
CA GLY A 251 -15.42 -1.59 5.37
C GLY A 251 -14.88 -0.88 4.11
N LEU A 252 -15.54 0.18 3.64
CA LEU A 252 -15.12 0.96 2.47
C LEU A 252 -14.07 2.00 2.88
N MET A 253 -12.82 1.54 2.93
CA MET A 253 -11.68 2.30 3.46
C MET A 253 -11.08 3.29 2.47
N GLY A 254 -11.52 3.31 1.21
CA GLY A 254 -11.02 4.22 0.18
C GLY A 254 -11.30 5.68 0.53
N THR A 255 -12.47 5.98 1.10
CA THR A 255 -12.81 7.32 1.60
C THR A 255 -12.05 7.61 2.90
N LYS A 256 -11.39 8.77 3.01
CA LYS A 256 -10.43 9.05 4.10
C LYS A 256 -10.93 10.08 5.10
N LYS A 257 -10.54 9.91 6.37
CA LYS A 257 -10.76 10.88 7.46
C LYS A 257 -9.49 11.68 7.72
N GLY A 258 -9.35 12.82 7.04
CA GLY A 258 -8.19 13.71 7.24
C GLY A 258 -8.34 14.74 8.36
N CYS A 259 -9.55 15.27 8.56
CA CYS A 259 -9.79 16.35 9.54
C CYS A 259 -11.09 16.23 10.34
N ASP A 260 -12.07 15.47 9.86
CA ASP A 260 -13.41 15.32 10.45
C ASP A 260 -14.25 16.62 10.65
N HIS A 261 -13.81 17.74 10.07
CA HIS A 261 -14.46 19.05 10.20
C HIS A 261 -14.65 19.78 8.85
N GLY A 262 -14.66 19.06 7.74
CA GLY A 262 -14.92 19.61 6.40
C GLY A 262 -13.82 20.49 5.80
N GLN A 263 -12.62 20.50 6.38
CA GLN A 263 -11.54 21.41 5.99
C GLN A 263 -10.66 20.87 4.84
N CYS A 264 -10.55 19.55 4.67
CA CYS A 264 -9.53 18.97 3.77
C CYS A 264 -10.08 18.30 2.49
N GLY A 265 -11.37 17.98 2.41
CA GLY A 265 -11.95 17.25 1.26
C GLY A 265 -11.49 15.80 1.07
N ALA A 266 -10.65 15.22 1.93
CA ALA A 266 -10.21 13.82 1.78
C ALA A 266 -11.36 12.79 1.89
N CYS A 267 -12.48 13.21 2.47
CA CYS A 267 -13.70 12.43 2.64
C CYS A 267 -14.76 12.64 1.55
N THR A 268 -14.38 13.25 0.41
CA THR A 268 -15.35 13.51 -0.66
C THR A 268 -15.91 12.20 -1.24
N VAL A 269 -17.23 12.11 -1.27
CA VAL A 269 -18.02 11.06 -1.94
C VAL A 269 -19.10 11.72 -2.79
N HIS A 270 -19.77 10.97 -3.68
CA HIS A 270 -20.96 11.47 -4.37
C HIS A 270 -22.23 10.93 -3.74
N VAL A 271 -23.14 11.81 -3.36
CA VAL A 271 -24.49 11.48 -2.88
C VAL A 271 -25.47 11.98 -3.94
N ASP A 272 -26.23 11.06 -4.53
CA ASP A 272 -27.17 11.33 -5.62
C ASP A 272 -26.51 12.13 -6.77
N GLY A 273 -25.25 11.80 -7.05
CA GLY A 273 -24.44 12.41 -8.11
C GLY A 273 -23.82 13.77 -7.76
N ARG A 274 -23.99 14.28 -6.54
CA ARG A 274 -23.37 15.52 -6.05
C ARG A 274 -22.22 15.21 -5.10
N ARG A 275 -21.08 15.88 -5.25
CA ARG A 275 -19.97 15.72 -4.29
C ARG A 275 -20.29 16.36 -2.94
N VAL A 276 -19.97 15.65 -1.86
CA VAL A 276 -20.16 16.11 -0.46
C VAL A 276 -18.99 15.68 0.41
N ASN A 277 -18.73 16.45 1.47
CA ASN A 277 -17.83 16.03 2.54
C ASN A 277 -18.56 15.06 3.47
N ALA A 278 -18.26 13.76 3.38
CA ALA A 278 -18.99 12.72 4.11
C ALA A 278 -18.88 12.87 5.65
N CYS A 279 -17.85 13.54 6.18
CA CYS A 279 -17.72 13.81 7.62
C CYS A 279 -18.78 14.79 8.15
N LEU A 280 -19.37 15.63 7.31
CA LEU A 280 -20.37 16.64 7.70
C LEU A 280 -21.82 16.21 7.44
N MET A 281 -22.04 15.00 6.92
CA MET A 281 -23.36 14.43 6.69
C MET A 281 -23.59 13.29 7.66
N LEU A 282 -24.74 13.24 8.33
CA LEU A 282 -25.10 12.09 9.15
C LEU A 282 -25.52 10.91 8.25
N ALA A 283 -25.17 9.69 8.64
CA ALA A 283 -25.58 8.50 7.89
C ALA A 283 -27.11 8.38 7.79
N LEU A 284 -27.83 8.77 8.86
CA LEU A 284 -29.29 8.84 8.88
C LEU A 284 -29.87 9.80 7.81
N GLN A 285 -29.18 10.90 7.50
CA GLN A 285 -29.62 11.84 6.47
C GLN A 285 -29.50 11.26 5.06
N ALA A 286 -28.66 10.24 4.87
CA ALA A 286 -28.43 9.60 3.58
C ALA A 286 -29.44 8.48 3.28
N GLN A 287 -30.44 8.25 4.15
CA GLN A 287 -31.45 7.21 3.98
C GLN A 287 -32.05 7.22 2.56
N GLY A 288 -31.91 6.09 1.86
CA GLY A 288 -32.42 5.90 0.50
C GLY A 288 -31.56 6.50 -0.61
N SER A 289 -30.51 7.27 -0.30
CA SER A 289 -29.63 7.89 -1.29
C SER A 289 -28.71 6.89 -1.98
N ARG A 290 -28.27 7.27 -3.18
CA ARG A 290 -27.20 6.61 -3.93
C ARG A 290 -25.85 7.21 -3.57
N ILE A 291 -24.94 6.38 -3.08
CA ILE A 291 -23.59 6.77 -2.66
C ILE A 291 -22.57 6.15 -3.60
N THR A 292 -21.76 6.99 -4.24
CA THR A 292 -20.58 6.55 -5.00
C THR A 292 -19.34 6.96 -4.24
N THR A 293 -18.45 6.00 -4.01
CA THR A 293 -17.14 6.17 -3.38
C THR A 293 -16.03 5.96 -4.41
N ILE A 294 -14.76 6.13 -4.02
CA ILE A 294 -13.61 5.91 -4.91
C ILE A 294 -13.57 4.48 -5.46
N GLU A 295 -13.97 3.49 -4.65
CA GLU A 295 -14.08 2.09 -5.03
C GLU A 295 -15.14 1.86 -6.11
N GLY A 296 -16.16 2.72 -6.18
CA GLY A 296 -17.27 2.62 -7.13
C GLY A 296 -16.98 3.22 -8.51
N LEU A 297 -15.82 3.85 -8.72
CA LEU A 297 -15.48 4.45 -10.02
C LEU A 297 -14.93 3.44 -11.03
N ALA A 298 -14.25 2.40 -10.56
CA ALA A 298 -13.65 1.38 -11.42
C ALA A 298 -14.68 0.31 -11.82
N SER A 299 -14.55 -0.25 -13.02
CA SER A 299 -15.34 -1.40 -13.47
C SER A 299 -14.45 -2.64 -13.50
N GLY A 300 -14.45 -3.40 -12.41
CA GLY A 300 -13.52 -4.51 -12.22
C GLY A 300 -12.08 -4.02 -12.24
N ALA A 301 -11.27 -4.51 -13.18
CA ALA A 301 -9.88 -4.08 -13.37
C ALA A 301 -9.72 -2.79 -14.20
N ALA A 302 -10.80 -2.32 -14.84
CA ALA A 302 -10.75 -1.12 -15.68
C ALA A 302 -10.86 0.14 -14.83
N LEU A 303 -9.80 0.95 -14.84
CA LEU A 303 -9.75 2.25 -14.15
C LEU A 303 -10.67 3.27 -14.83
N HIS A 304 -11.25 4.13 -14.01
CA HIS A 304 -11.92 5.34 -14.50
C HIS A 304 -10.90 6.25 -15.22
N PRO A 305 -11.26 6.97 -16.30
CA PRO A 305 -10.34 7.85 -17.02
C PRO A 305 -9.59 8.85 -16.13
N VAL A 306 -10.27 9.41 -15.11
CA VAL A 306 -9.64 10.28 -14.10
C VAL A 306 -8.61 9.52 -13.26
N GLN A 307 -8.88 8.28 -12.84
CA GLN A 307 -7.91 7.47 -12.08
C GLN A 307 -6.65 7.18 -12.93
N ALA A 308 -6.82 6.80 -14.19
CA ALA A 308 -5.72 6.56 -15.12
C ALA A 308 -4.89 7.83 -15.37
N ALA A 309 -5.54 8.98 -15.53
CA ALA A 309 -4.86 10.26 -15.70
C ALA A 309 -4.06 10.67 -14.46
N PHE A 310 -4.59 10.43 -13.24
CA PHE A 310 -3.84 10.68 -12.01
C PHE A 310 -2.56 9.85 -11.93
N ILE A 311 -2.56 8.60 -12.41
CA ILE A 311 -1.34 7.77 -12.49
C ILE A 311 -0.37 8.35 -13.52
N LYS A 312 -0.87 8.70 -14.71
CA LYS A 312 -0.03 9.20 -15.81
C LYS A 312 0.68 10.52 -15.48
N HIS A 313 0.01 11.41 -14.73
CA HIS A 313 0.50 12.75 -14.42
C HIS A 313 1.09 12.87 -13.01
N ASP A 314 1.35 11.75 -12.34
CA ASP A 314 1.85 11.73 -10.96
C ASP A 314 1.01 12.64 -10.04
N GLY A 315 -0.32 12.56 -10.20
CA GLY A 315 -1.32 13.39 -9.52
C GLY A 315 -1.50 13.05 -8.04
N PHE A 316 -0.53 12.40 -7.42
CA PHE A 316 -0.50 12.02 -6.02
C PHE A 316 0.93 11.69 -5.57
N GLN A 317 1.14 11.63 -4.25
CA GLN A 317 2.37 11.09 -3.66
C GLN A 317 1.99 10.10 -2.55
N CYS A 318 1.76 10.58 -1.32
CA CYS A 318 1.38 9.72 -0.19
C CYS A 318 0.04 8.99 -0.35
N GLY A 319 -0.75 9.32 -1.38
CA GLY A 319 -2.03 8.67 -1.67
C GLY A 319 -3.21 9.11 -0.78
N TYR A 320 -2.98 9.76 0.36
CA TYR A 320 -4.03 9.97 1.36
C TYR A 320 -5.16 10.89 0.88
N CYS A 321 -4.84 12.00 0.21
CA CYS A 321 -5.85 12.90 -0.34
C CYS A 321 -6.45 12.40 -1.66
N THR A 322 -5.85 11.40 -2.30
CA THR A 322 -6.10 11.02 -3.70
C THR A 322 -7.53 10.58 -3.94
N SER A 323 -8.15 9.83 -3.02
CA SER A 323 -9.56 9.46 -3.15
C SER A 323 -10.46 10.69 -3.24
N GLY A 324 -10.28 11.65 -2.33
CA GLY A 324 -11.06 12.90 -2.34
C GLY A 324 -10.80 13.73 -3.59
N GLN A 325 -9.53 13.83 -4.02
CA GLN A 325 -9.14 14.53 -5.24
C GLN A 325 -9.80 13.93 -6.48
N ILE A 326 -9.77 12.60 -6.64
CA ILE A 326 -10.38 11.93 -7.79
C ILE A 326 -11.90 12.09 -7.77
N MET A 327 -12.54 11.90 -6.62
CA MET A 327 -14.00 12.07 -6.50
C MET A 327 -14.42 13.52 -6.82
N SER A 328 -13.68 14.52 -6.33
CA SER A 328 -13.93 15.92 -6.67
C SER A 328 -13.63 16.25 -8.12
N ALA A 329 -12.59 15.67 -8.73
CA ALA A 329 -12.25 15.85 -10.13
C ALA A 329 -13.35 15.34 -11.07
N VAL A 330 -13.91 14.15 -10.79
CA VAL A 330 -15.03 13.59 -11.56
C VAL A 330 -16.24 14.52 -11.51
N ALA A 331 -16.57 15.03 -10.32
CA ALA A 331 -17.67 16.00 -10.16
C ALA A 331 -17.38 17.32 -10.87
N CYS A 332 -16.18 17.90 -10.71
CA CYS A 332 -15.73 19.12 -11.37
C CYS A 332 -15.90 19.05 -12.90
N ILE A 333 -15.47 17.94 -13.52
CA ILE A 333 -15.64 17.72 -14.97
C ILE A 333 -17.12 17.61 -15.33
N LYS A 334 -17.90 16.80 -14.59
CA LYS A 334 -19.33 16.58 -14.85
C LYS A 334 -20.18 17.84 -14.68
N GLU A 335 -19.82 18.69 -13.72
CA GLU A 335 -20.45 19.98 -13.44
C GLU A 335 -20.10 21.05 -14.51
N GLY A 336 -19.13 20.77 -15.38
CA GLY A 336 -18.71 21.70 -16.44
C GLY A 336 -17.67 22.72 -15.99
N HIS A 337 -17.03 22.50 -14.84
CA HIS A 337 -16.09 23.42 -14.21
C HIS A 337 -14.61 23.12 -14.51
N ALA A 338 -14.36 22.38 -15.58
CA ALA A 338 -13.02 22.04 -16.05
C ALA A 338 -12.65 22.79 -17.34
N GLY A 339 -13.26 23.94 -17.63
CA GLY A 339 -13.06 24.69 -18.87
C GLY A 339 -11.66 25.29 -19.01
N SER A 340 -11.05 25.66 -17.89
CA SER A 340 -9.68 26.19 -17.82
C SER A 340 -8.94 25.68 -16.59
N ARG A 341 -7.61 25.81 -16.58
CA ARG A 341 -6.80 25.47 -15.40
C ARG A 341 -7.20 26.26 -14.16
N GLN A 342 -7.49 27.56 -14.32
CA GLN A 342 -7.91 28.42 -13.23
C GLN A 342 -9.26 27.97 -12.65
N GLU A 343 -10.19 27.57 -13.51
CA GLU A 343 -11.49 27.03 -13.07
C GLU A 343 -11.31 25.70 -12.33
N ILE A 344 -10.45 24.81 -12.84
CA ILE A 344 -10.10 23.56 -12.16
C ILE A 344 -9.53 23.85 -10.76
N MET A 345 -8.59 24.79 -10.65
CA MET A 345 -8.00 25.17 -9.36
C MET A 345 -9.04 25.68 -8.36
N GLU A 346 -9.96 26.54 -8.80
CA GLU A 346 -11.04 27.07 -7.97
C GLU A 346 -11.98 25.95 -7.51
N TRP A 347 -12.46 25.13 -8.44
CA TRP A 347 -13.43 24.08 -8.14
C TRP A 347 -12.83 22.87 -7.44
N MET A 348 -11.51 22.73 -7.41
CA MET A 348 -10.78 21.73 -6.64
C MET A 348 -10.21 22.25 -5.32
N SER A 349 -10.35 23.55 -5.02
CA SER A 349 -9.76 24.20 -3.83
C SER A 349 -10.20 23.60 -2.50
N GLY A 350 -11.37 22.96 -2.46
CA GLY A 350 -11.88 22.23 -1.29
C GLY A 350 -11.16 20.92 -0.96
N ASN A 351 -10.20 20.49 -1.79
CA ASN A 351 -9.42 19.27 -1.59
C ASN A 351 -7.94 19.59 -1.38
N ILE A 352 -7.49 19.49 -0.12
CA ILE A 352 -6.13 19.85 0.28
C ILE A 352 -5.15 18.69 0.03
N CYS A 353 -4.02 19.01 -0.57
CA CYS A 353 -2.87 18.12 -0.75
C CYS A 353 -1.62 18.70 -0.05
N ARG A 354 -1.18 18.07 1.05
CA ARG A 354 0.01 18.54 1.78
C ARG A 354 1.33 18.23 1.06
N CYS A 355 1.36 17.17 0.26
CA CYS A 355 2.49 16.83 -0.61
C CYS A 355 2.71 17.85 -1.74
N GLY A 356 1.69 18.67 -2.05
CA GLY A 356 1.80 19.68 -3.10
C GLY A 356 1.67 19.15 -4.53
N ALA A 357 1.04 18.00 -4.74
CA ALA A 357 0.86 17.37 -6.07
C ALA A 357 -0.13 18.12 -7.00
N TYR A 358 -0.55 19.35 -6.65
CA TYR A 358 -1.54 20.12 -7.40
C TYR A 358 -1.23 20.30 -8.89
N PRO A 359 0.04 20.51 -9.32
CA PRO A 359 0.34 20.60 -10.75
C PRO A 359 -0.07 19.34 -11.54
N GLY A 360 0.27 18.15 -11.01
CA GLY A 360 -0.08 16.85 -11.59
C GLY A 360 -1.57 16.54 -11.50
N ILE A 361 -2.21 16.91 -10.38
CA ILE A 361 -3.68 16.83 -10.22
C ILE A 361 -4.39 17.64 -11.31
N CYS A 362 -3.99 18.90 -11.54
CA CYS A 362 -4.61 19.74 -12.56
C CYS A 362 -4.38 19.17 -13.98
N ALA A 363 -3.16 18.70 -14.28
CA ALA A 363 -2.83 18.09 -15.57
C ALA A 363 -3.67 16.82 -15.83
N ALA A 364 -3.88 15.99 -14.80
CA ALA A 364 -4.73 14.81 -14.89
C ALA A 364 -6.19 15.18 -15.22
N ILE A 365 -6.73 16.23 -14.61
CA ILE A 365 -8.10 16.69 -14.85
C ILE A 365 -8.25 17.25 -16.27
N GLU A 366 -7.28 18.03 -16.74
CA GLU A 366 -7.23 18.58 -18.10
C GLU A 366 -7.26 17.47 -19.16
N GLU A 367 -6.45 16.41 -18.97
CA GLU A 367 -6.45 15.24 -19.87
C GLU A 367 -7.76 14.45 -19.79
N ALA A 368 -8.23 14.12 -18.58
CA ALA A 368 -9.43 13.32 -18.41
C ALA A 368 -10.68 13.99 -19.02
N ARG A 369 -10.75 15.33 -18.94
CA ARG A 369 -11.78 16.12 -19.62
C ARG A 369 -11.69 16.00 -21.13
N ALA A 370 -10.49 16.10 -21.72
CA ALA A 370 -10.30 16.01 -23.16
C ALA A 370 -10.74 14.64 -23.73
N ASN A 371 -10.61 13.58 -22.93
CA ASN A 371 -11.00 12.23 -23.29
C ASN A 371 -12.48 11.90 -23.00
N THR A 372 -13.24 12.84 -22.42
CA THR A 372 -14.68 12.67 -22.19
C THR A 372 -15.44 13.28 -23.38
N PRO A 373 -16.20 12.49 -24.17
CA PRO A 373 -16.98 13.05 -25.26
C PRO A 373 -17.95 14.10 -24.71
N ARG A 374 -17.94 15.32 -25.28
CA ARG A 374 -18.93 16.35 -24.93
C ARG A 374 -20.30 15.79 -25.28
N SER A 375 -21.11 15.52 -24.26
CA SER A 375 -22.55 15.35 -24.46
C SER A 375 -23.06 16.63 -25.10
N ALA A 376 -23.46 16.57 -26.37
CA ALA A 376 -24.15 17.67 -27.02
C ALA A 376 -25.45 17.92 -26.24
N THR A 377 -25.54 19.09 -25.61
CA THR A 377 -26.78 19.64 -25.04
C THR A 377 -27.75 20.01 -26.14
#